data_AF-A0A820QP05-F1
#
_entry.id   AF-A0A820QP05-F1
#
_cell.length_a   1.000
_cell.length_b   1.000
_cell.length_c   1.000
_cell.angle_alpha   90.00
_cell.angle_beta   90.00
_cell.angle_gamma   90.00
#
_symmetry.space_group_name_H-M   'P 1'
#
loop_
_entity.id
_entity.type
_entity.pdbx_description
1 polymer ?
#
loop_
_entity_poly.entity_id
_entity_poly.type
_entity_poly.pdbx_seq_one_letter_code
_entity_poly.pdbx_strand_id
1 'polypeptide(L)'
;MENGCQNAAICQTTTDQQYSFTLATQNSAKWTVDSNMKPTLTYTYGSKTVSVSMICSDNVIDEFEALGEDYVNHYSMRLWSRCACWNGCSNSTPLTTRTTSRPYMN
;
A
#
# COMPACT_ATOMS: atom_id res chain seq x y z
N MET A 1 -3.93 16.35 19.11
CA MET A 1 -3.92 15.56 17.86
C MET A 1 -2.70 14.68 17.92
N GLU A 2 -2.87 13.42 18.30
CA GLU A 2 -1.77 12.46 18.28
C GLU A 2 -1.57 12.03 16.83
N ASN A 3 -0.43 12.40 16.25
CA ASN A 3 -0.07 12.05 14.88
C ASN A 3 0.26 10.55 14.80
N GLY A 4 -0.77 9.70 14.90
CA GLY A 4 -0.67 8.24 14.96
C GLY A 4 -0.07 7.58 13.72
N CYS A 5 0.39 8.37 12.75
CA CYS A 5 0.97 7.94 11.48
C CYS A 5 2.32 8.61 11.14
N GLN A 6 3.00 9.23 12.10
CA GLN A 6 4.40 9.65 11.89
C GLN A 6 5.26 8.41 11.56
N ASN A 7 5.93 8.43 10.41
CA ASN A 7 6.76 7.34 9.88
C ASN A 7 6.01 6.05 9.49
N ALA A 8 4.68 6.12 9.30
CA ALA A 8 3.92 5.01 8.73
C ALA A 8 4.14 4.92 7.21
N ALA A 9 4.37 3.71 6.70
CA ALA A 9 4.27 3.44 5.27
C ALA A 9 2.80 3.39 4.84
N ILE A 10 1.93 2.89 5.72
CA ILE A 10 0.49 2.79 5.49
C ILE A 10 -0.22 3.24 6.76
N CYS A 11 -1.12 4.20 6.58
CA CYS A 11 -1.94 4.79 7.63
C CYS A 11 -3.42 4.65 7.26
N GLN A 12 -4.23 4.18 8.19
CA GLN A 12 -5.68 4.24 8.08
C GLN A 12 -6.18 5.47 8.83
N THR A 13 -7.02 6.27 8.20
CA THR A 13 -7.68 7.41 8.82
C THR A 13 -9.19 7.23 8.80
N THR A 14 -9.87 7.68 9.86
CA THR A 14 -11.33 7.78 9.83
C THR A 14 -11.79 8.78 8.77
N THR A 15 -13.03 8.65 8.31
CA THR A 15 -13.59 9.53 7.26
C THR A 15 -13.62 11.00 7.69
N ASP A 16 -13.84 11.26 8.97
CA ASP A 16 -13.78 12.58 9.59
C ASP A 16 -12.33 13.04 9.92
N GLN A 17 -11.33 12.20 9.61
CA GLN A 17 -9.91 12.42 9.86
C GLN A 17 -9.54 12.70 11.32
N GLN A 18 -10.45 12.44 12.27
CA GLN A 18 -10.20 12.67 13.69
C GLN A 18 -9.25 11.63 14.29
N TYR A 19 -9.27 10.41 13.76
CA TYR A 19 -8.45 9.30 14.23
C TYR A 19 -7.58 8.74 13.11
N SER A 20 -6.36 8.35 13.47
CA SER A 20 -5.41 7.73 12.57
C SER A 20 -4.76 6.52 13.24
N PHE A 21 -4.55 5.47 12.47
CA PHE A 21 -4.00 4.20 12.92
C PHE A 21 -2.90 3.77 11.96
N THR A 22 -1.68 3.56 12.48
CA THR A 22 -0.60 2.96 11.70
C THR A 22 -0.95 1.50 11.39
N LEU A 23 -0.99 1.16 10.11
CA LEU A 23 -1.16 -0.22 9.64
C LEU A 23 0.18 -0.87 9.26
N ALA A 24 1.15 -0.07 8.80
CA ALA A 24 2.46 -0.56 8.40
C ALA A 24 3.54 0.52 8.52
N THR A 25 4.78 0.09 8.70
CA THR A 25 5.98 0.92 8.71
C THR A 25 6.95 0.47 7.60
N GLN A 26 7.70 1.41 7.02
CA GLN A 26 8.54 1.11 5.85
C GLN A 26 9.60 0.03 6.13
N ASN A 27 10.09 -0.04 7.37
CA ASN A 27 11.11 -0.99 7.81
C ASN A 27 10.63 -2.45 7.83
N SER A 28 9.32 -2.72 7.78
CA SER A 28 8.78 -4.08 7.74
C SER A 28 8.42 -4.56 6.34
N ALA A 29 8.66 -3.73 5.32
CA ALA A 29 8.43 -4.06 3.92
C ALA A 29 9.21 -5.32 3.50
N LYS A 30 8.50 -6.29 2.92
CA LYS A 30 9.08 -7.50 2.32
C LYS A 30 8.42 -7.80 0.99
N TRP A 31 9.24 -8.06 -0.02
CA TRP A 31 8.75 -8.58 -1.29
C TRP A 31 8.42 -10.07 -1.15
N THR A 32 7.23 -10.44 -1.57
CA THR A 32 6.75 -11.80 -1.69
C THR A 32 6.13 -12.00 -3.07
N VAL A 33 5.78 -13.23 -3.37
CA VAL A 33 5.06 -13.59 -4.59
C VAL A 33 3.79 -14.30 -4.14
N ASP A 34 2.63 -13.88 -4.64
CA ASP A 34 1.36 -14.51 -4.31
C ASP A 34 1.20 -15.87 -5.03
N SER A 35 0.08 -16.56 -4.76
CA SER A 35 -0.25 -17.83 -5.41
C SER A 35 -0.43 -17.75 -6.93
N ASN A 36 -0.61 -16.55 -7.48
CA ASN A 36 -0.76 -16.29 -8.91
C ASN A 36 0.52 -15.76 -9.56
N MET A 37 1.67 -15.89 -8.89
CA MET A 37 2.97 -15.36 -9.33
C MET A 37 3.02 -13.83 -9.48
N LYS A 38 2.14 -13.10 -8.78
CA LYS A 38 2.16 -11.63 -8.79
C LYS A 38 3.08 -11.10 -7.69
N PRO A 39 3.89 -10.07 -7.99
CA PRO A 39 4.72 -9.43 -6.97
C PRO A 39 3.83 -8.75 -5.94
N THR A 40 4.08 -9.05 -4.67
CA THR A 40 3.33 -8.52 -3.54
C THR A 40 4.29 -7.89 -2.56
N LEU A 41 3.97 -6.69 -2.10
CA LEU A 41 4.70 -6.03 -1.03
C LEU A 41 3.93 -6.25 0.28
N THR A 42 4.52 -7.02 1.17
CA THR A 42 3.93 -7.36 2.48
C THR A 42 4.56 -6.51 3.57
N TYR A 43 3.75 -6.04 4.50
CA TYR A 43 4.16 -5.32 5.69
C TYR A 43 3.59 -5.99 6.94
N THR A 44 4.28 -5.84 8.06
CA THR A 44 3.79 -6.30 9.36
C THR A 44 3.94 -5.19 10.40
N TYR A 45 2.91 -4.99 11.25
CA TYR A 45 2.94 -4.05 12.36
C TYR A 45 2.10 -4.59 13.54
N GLY A 46 2.78 -5.01 14.61
CA GLY A 46 2.12 -5.73 15.70
C GLY A 46 1.48 -7.03 15.19
N SER A 47 0.17 -7.18 15.40
CA SER A 47 -0.61 -8.31 14.86
C SER A 47 -1.15 -8.08 13.44
N LYS A 48 -0.95 -6.88 12.86
CA LYS A 48 -1.49 -6.51 11.56
C LYS A 48 -0.53 -6.89 10.44
N THR A 49 -1.10 -7.42 9.36
CA THR A 49 -0.40 -7.68 8.10
C THR A 49 -1.08 -6.89 7.00
N VAL A 50 -0.29 -6.23 6.15
CA VAL A 50 -0.79 -5.53 4.97
C VAL A 50 -0.15 -6.12 3.73
N SER A 51 -0.97 -6.49 2.75
CA SER A 51 -0.53 -7.03 1.47
C SER A 51 -0.90 -6.07 0.35
N VAL A 52 0.10 -5.52 -0.33
CA VAL A 52 -0.06 -4.65 -1.50
C VAL A 52 0.27 -5.44 -2.75
N SER A 53 -0.76 -5.81 -3.52
CA SER A 53 -0.58 -6.46 -4.82
C SER A 53 -0.13 -5.44 -5.86
N MET A 54 1.06 -5.65 -6.43
CA MET A 54 1.60 -4.77 -7.46
C MET A 54 1.12 -5.22 -8.83
N ILE A 55 0.38 -4.36 -9.53
CA ILE A 55 -0.22 -4.66 -10.82
C ILE A 55 0.53 -3.88 -11.90
N CYS A 56 1.15 -4.61 -12.81
CA CYS A 56 1.77 -4.03 -14.01
C CYS A 56 0.69 -3.38 -14.88
N SER A 57 0.88 -2.10 -15.21
CA SER A 57 0.07 -1.37 -16.18
C SER A 57 0.89 -0.27 -16.84
N ASP A 58 0.87 -0.23 -18.17
CA ASP A 58 1.53 0.83 -18.95
C ASP A 58 0.68 2.10 -19.09
N ASN A 59 -0.64 1.95 -18.92
CA ASN A 59 -1.65 2.98 -19.16
C ASN A 59 -2.20 3.60 -17.87
N VAL A 60 -2.14 2.87 -16.76
CA VAL A 60 -2.59 3.32 -15.45
C VAL A 60 -1.38 3.34 -14.53
N ILE A 61 -0.98 4.54 -14.13
CA ILE A 61 0.20 4.77 -13.30
C ILE A 61 -0.29 5.38 -11.98
N ASP A 62 0.19 4.84 -10.88
CA ASP A 62 -0.07 5.31 -9.52
C ASP A 62 -1.54 5.24 -9.08
N GLU A 63 -2.33 4.33 -9.65
CA GLU A 63 -3.67 4.04 -9.13
C GLU A 63 -3.57 3.11 -7.93
N PHE A 64 -4.27 3.47 -6.86
CA PHE A 64 -4.30 2.73 -5.61
C PHE A 64 -5.73 2.40 -5.22
N GLU A 65 -5.97 1.15 -4.84
CA GLU A 65 -7.23 0.66 -4.32
C GLU A 65 -6.99 0.00 -2.96
N ALA A 66 -7.63 0.52 -1.91
CA ALA A 66 -7.72 -0.15 -0.63
C ALA A 66 -8.93 -1.08 -0.67
N LEU A 67 -8.67 -2.40 -0.66
CA LEU A 67 -9.73 -3.42 -0.62
C LEU A 67 -10.30 -3.60 0.80
N GLY A 68 -9.58 -3.10 1.81
CA GLY A 68 -9.97 -3.20 3.20
C GLY A 68 -9.39 -4.44 3.89
N GLU A 69 -10.04 -4.84 4.97
CA GLU A 69 -9.68 -6.02 5.75
C GLU A 69 -10.34 -7.26 5.14
N ASP A 70 -9.55 -8.24 4.70
CA ASP A 70 -10.05 -9.49 4.08
C ASP A 70 -10.18 -10.64 5.10
N TYR A 71 -9.32 -10.66 6.13
CA TYR A 71 -9.41 -11.50 7.32
C TYR A 71 -8.97 -10.70 8.54
N VAL A 72 -9.24 -11.21 9.74
CA VAL A 72 -8.87 -10.53 11.00
C VAL A 72 -7.39 -10.12 11.00
N ASN A 73 -7.14 -8.82 11.11
CA ASN A 73 -5.84 -8.17 11.07
C ASN A 73 -5.05 -8.31 9.75
N HIS A 74 -5.68 -8.70 8.65
CA HIS A 74 -5.06 -8.74 7.33
C HIS A 74 -5.74 -7.73 6.40
N TYR A 75 -4.95 -6.81 5.84
CA TYR A 75 -5.45 -5.74 4.99
C TYR A 75 -4.89 -5.90 3.58
N SER A 76 -5.77 -5.83 2.59
CA SER A 76 -5.42 -6.04 1.20
C SER A 76 -5.55 -4.74 0.40
N MET A 77 -4.58 -4.50 -0.47
CA MET A 77 -4.48 -3.30 -1.31
C MET A 77 -3.98 -3.67 -2.69
N ARG A 78 -4.28 -2.83 -3.68
CA ARG A 78 -3.74 -2.93 -5.04
C ARG A 78 -3.10 -1.62 -5.44
N LEU A 79 -1.96 -1.73 -6.11
CA LEU A 79 -1.26 -0.60 -6.69
C LEU A 79 -0.95 -0.91 -8.15
N TRP A 80 -1.58 -0.16 -9.06
CA TRP A 80 -1.24 -0.20 -10.47
C TRP A 80 -0.08 0.74 -10.73
N SER A 81 1.00 0.19 -11.26
CA SER A 81 2.17 0.98 -11.60
C SER A 81 2.92 0.35 -12.75
N ARG A 82 3.46 1.18 -13.63
CA ARG A 82 4.43 0.76 -14.64
C ARG A 82 5.63 0.10 -13.98
N CYS A 83 5.99 0.52 -12.77
CA CYS A 83 7.09 -0.05 -12.01
C CYS A 83 6.91 -1.52 -11.58
N ALA A 84 5.67 -2.01 -11.58
CA ALA A 84 5.38 -3.42 -11.36
C ALA A 84 5.62 -4.28 -12.63
N CYS A 85 5.77 -3.64 -13.80
CA CYS A 85 6.15 -4.31 -15.04
C CYS A 85 7.65 -4.62 -15.05
N TRP A 86 8.03 -5.69 -15.75
CA TRP A 86 9.44 -6.01 -15.98
C TRP A 86 10.15 -4.83 -16.64
N ASN A 87 11.25 -4.36 -16.02
CA ASN A 87 12.00 -3.17 -16.42
C ASN A 87 11.20 -1.85 -16.50
N GLY A 88 9.97 -1.79 -15.97
CA GLY A 88 9.09 -0.63 -16.13
C GLY A 88 9.55 0.64 -15.40
N CYS A 89 10.38 0.52 -14.36
CA CYS A 89 11.02 1.66 -13.69
C CYS A 89 12.34 2.11 -14.34
N SER A 90 12.88 1.39 -15.32
CA SER A 90 14.27 1.63 -15.79
C SER A 90 14.45 3.00 -16.46
N ASN A 91 13.35 3.62 -16.88
CA ASN A 91 13.32 4.93 -17.52
C ASN A 91 12.59 6.00 -16.68
N SER A 92 12.23 5.71 -15.43
CA SER A 92 11.56 6.71 -14.58
C SER A 92 12.59 7.59 -13.87
N THR A 93 12.56 8.89 -14.16
CA THR A 93 13.09 9.94 -13.28
C THR A 93 12.61 9.66 -11.85
N PRO A 94 13.45 9.75 -10.80
CA PRO A 94 13.07 9.36 -9.45
C PRO A 94 11.77 10.04 -9.03
N LEU A 95 10.73 9.24 -8.82
CA LEU A 95 9.44 9.73 -8.33
C LEU A 95 9.61 10.08 -6.86
N THR A 96 9.31 11.34 -6.53
CA THR A 96 9.18 11.82 -5.16
C THR A 96 8.15 10.97 -4.41
N THR A 97 8.41 10.67 -3.14
CA THR A 97 7.45 9.98 -2.25
C THR A 97 6.08 10.67 -2.34
N ARG A 98 5.05 9.96 -2.81
CA ARG A 98 3.69 10.48 -2.99
C ARG A 98 2.74 9.81 -2.01
N THR A 99 1.99 10.63 -1.29
CA THR A 99 0.89 10.20 -0.43
C THR A 99 -0.39 10.21 -1.26
N THR A 100 -0.98 9.03 -1.49
CA THR A 100 -2.33 8.90 -2.06
C THR A 100 -3.31 8.60 -0.93
N SER A 101 -4.32 9.46 -0.76
CA SER A 101 -5.44 9.21 0.15
C SER A 101 -6.69 8.87 -0.66
N ARG A 102 -7.33 7.75 -0.34
CA ARG A 102 -8.71 7.48 -0.75
C ARG A 102 -9.57 7.29 0.50
N PRO A 103 -10.71 8.00 0.62
CA PRO A 103 -11.64 7.75 1.72
C PRO A 103 -12.23 6.34 1.57
N TYR A 104 -12.31 5.62 2.69
CA TYR A 104 -13.03 4.34 2.74
C TYR A 104 -14.51 4.61 2.48
N MET A 105 -15.07 4.05 1.39
CA MET A 105 -16.51 4.09 1.11
C MET A 105 -17.11 2.74 1.52
N ASN A 106 -18.09 2.79 2.42
CA ASN A 106 -18.94 1.65 2.79
C ASN A 106 -19.81 1.21 1.62
#